data_AF-A0A135VJL4-F1
#
_entry.id   AF-A0A135VJL4-F1
#
_cell.length_a   1.000
_cell.length_b   1.000
_cell.length_c   1.000
_cell.angle_alpha   90.00
_cell.angle_beta   90.00
_cell.angle_gamma   90.00
#
_symmetry.space_group_name_H-M   'P 1'
#
loop_
_entity.id
_entity.type
_entity.pdbx_description
1 polymer ?
#
loop_
_entity_poly.entity_id
_entity_poly.type
_entity_poly.pdbx_seq_one_letter_code
_entity_poly.pdbx_strand_id
1 'polypeptide(L)'
;MEQKQNALVIITILIMTSVSFIGLYQLIEPDANPILNFYVFGDSQGYQEGIIEIAEIANQETPDFVFHCGDLTPFGQPNQYDEVISALELFTVPVYTTIGNHDIREGGAERYIQHFGSSTYSFDLGPAHFTVFNTSTGDVSEAEMTWLENDLSQSSSETKFVFTHIPPFDPRINQDHGILNITTAERLTLLFETHGVNTVFTGHIHMYNQSMKNGVRYVITGGAGASLYASEEEGGIYHFVNVTLAETGVEISSVLLSPPTLERDRVVIRGSDEDVTLSLSDLTDMETIEGWSSFQNQLGNWRGYGLYRGVRVSDLLELVGGMGNSDIVRVISFDGYSQNFSYDNVYPNSSWYDIQGDMILAFKMNETDVLEWTDGMRLVMLPADEAYSNEDCLTTSALGMGCQTYLSAGARWVRFVSFIEVISG
;
A
#
# COMPACT_ATOMS: atom_id res chain seq x y z
N MET A 1 -25.22 65.76 37.43
CA MET A 1 -25.68 64.81 38.47
C MET A 1 -26.60 63.80 37.78
N GLU A 2 -26.14 63.11 36.73
CA GLU A 2 -25.18 62.00 36.68
C GLU A 2 -25.71 60.70 37.31
N GLN A 3 -26.15 59.82 36.41
CA GLN A 3 -26.44 58.40 36.60
C GLN A 3 -25.22 57.68 37.15
N LYS A 4 -25.42 56.74 38.09
CA LYS A 4 -24.46 55.67 38.35
C LYS A 4 -25.13 54.31 38.17
N GLN A 5 -24.72 53.65 37.09
CA GLN A 5 -24.84 52.22 36.85
C GLN A 5 -24.13 51.44 37.96
N ASN A 6 -24.81 50.47 38.56
CA ASN A 6 -24.15 49.41 39.31
C ASN A 6 -23.83 48.28 38.32
N ALA A 7 -22.53 48.11 38.03
CA ALA A 7 -22.00 47.00 37.27
C ALA A 7 -21.93 45.75 38.16
N LEU A 8 -22.57 44.67 37.72
CA LEU A 8 -22.42 43.33 38.28
C LEU A 8 -21.11 42.74 37.76
N VAL A 9 -20.12 42.57 38.64
CA VAL A 9 -18.86 41.86 38.31
C VAL A 9 -19.14 40.37 38.40
N ILE A 10 -19.29 39.71 37.25
CA ILE A 10 -19.24 38.26 37.14
C ILE A 10 -17.76 37.89 36.92
N ILE A 11 -17.17 37.22 37.91
CA ILE A 11 -15.85 36.59 37.78
C ILE A 11 -16.05 35.34 36.93
N THR A 12 -15.74 35.43 35.64
CA THR A 12 -15.63 34.26 34.77
C THR A 12 -14.30 33.59 35.04
N ILE A 13 -14.34 32.39 35.63
CA ILE A 13 -13.19 31.50 35.74
C ILE A 13 -12.82 31.06 34.32
N LEU A 14 -11.65 31.47 33.85
CA LEU A 14 -11.08 31.10 32.56
C LEU A 14 -10.56 29.67 32.68
N ILE A 15 -11.38 28.68 32.31
CA ILE A 15 -10.88 27.32 32.04
C ILE A 15 -10.34 27.34 30.61
N MET A 16 -9.01 27.40 30.46
CA MET A 16 -8.35 27.10 29.19
C MET A 16 -8.51 25.61 28.89
N THR A 17 -9.58 25.24 28.19
CA THR A 17 -9.59 23.99 27.42
C THR A 17 -8.97 24.28 26.07
N SER A 18 -7.85 23.63 25.79
CA SER A 18 -7.21 23.56 24.48
C SER A 18 -8.26 23.18 23.43
N VAL A 19 -8.57 24.11 22.53
CA VAL A 19 -9.32 23.81 21.32
C VAL A 19 -8.34 23.11 20.39
N SER A 20 -8.34 21.78 20.45
CA SER A 20 -7.78 20.97 19.37
C SER A 20 -8.56 21.30 18.11
N PHE A 21 -7.86 21.55 17.01
CA PHE A 21 -8.41 21.72 15.67
C PHE A 21 -9.09 20.41 15.26
N ILE A 22 -10.32 20.20 15.69
CA ILE A 22 -11.22 19.21 15.09
C ILE A 22 -11.74 19.90 13.84
N GLY A 23 -11.20 19.50 12.69
CA GLY A 23 -11.77 19.82 11.40
C GLY A 23 -13.26 19.50 11.45
N LEU A 24 -14.08 20.54 11.24
CA LEU A 24 -15.52 20.43 11.16
C LEU A 24 -15.85 19.65 9.88
N TYR A 25 -15.76 18.31 9.94
CA TYR A 25 -16.48 17.47 9.00
C TYR A 25 -17.94 17.80 9.21
N GLN A 26 -18.54 18.55 8.29
CA GLN A 26 -19.98 18.57 8.18
C GLN A 26 -20.39 17.11 7.98
N LEU A 27 -20.97 16.52 9.02
CA LEU A 27 -21.83 15.35 8.88
C LEU A 27 -22.97 15.82 7.98
N ILE A 28 -22.77 15.68 6.66
CA ILE A 28 -23.88 15.58 5.74
C ILE A 28 -24.55 14.30 6.18
N GLU A 29 -25.73 14.43 6.81
CA GLU A 29 -26.53 13.25 7.08
C GLU A 29 -26.82 12.63 5.71
N PRO A 30 -26.42 11.36 5.48
CA PRO A 30 -26.64 10.72 4.19
C PRO A 30 -28.13 10.79 3.85
N ASP A 31 -28.44 11.01 2.57
CA ASP A 31 -29.82 11.07 2.11
C ASP A 31 -30.59 9.83 2.60
N ALA A 32 -31.76 10.04 3.19
CA ALA A 32 -32.56 8.98 3.79
C ALA A 32 -33.09 7.95 2.77
N ASN A 33 -32.97 8.22 1.47
CA ASN A 33 -33.25 7.27 0.39
C ASN A 33 -32.22 7.39 -0.75
N PRO A 34 -31.04 6.74 -0.64
CA PRO A 34 -30.06 6.72 -1.71
C PRO A 34 -30.61 5.96 -2.93
N ILE A 35 -30.24 6.39 -4.14
CA ILE A 35 -30.51 5.65 -5.39
C ILE A 35 -29.59 4.44 -5.47
N LEU A 36 -28.31 4.64 -5.13
CA LEU A 36 -27.32 3.58 -4.95
C LEU A 36 -26.42 3.90 -3.76
N ASN A 37 -26.00 2.88 -3.04
CA ASN A 37 -24.97 2.93 -2.03
C ASN A 37 -23.97 1.80 -2.23
N PHE A 38 -22.68 2.11 -2.30
CA PHE A 38 -21.63 1.10 -2.46
C PHE A 38 -20.35 1.50 -1.78
N TYR A 39 -19.56 0.51 -1.39
CA TYR A 39 -18.26 0.74 -0.76
C TYR A 39 -17.13 0.52 -1.75
N VAL A 40 -16.07 1.32 -1.61
CA VAL A 40 -14.86 1.22 -2.43
C VAL A 40 -13.65 1.18 -1.50
N PHE A 41 -12.74 0.25 -1.73
CA PHE A 41 -11.50 0.10 -0.96
C PHE A 41 -10.41 -0.50 -1.83
N GLY A 42 -9.15 -0.47 -1.42
CA GLY A 42 -8.03 -0.98 -2.22
C GLY A 42 -6.75 -1.09 -1.41
N ASP A 43 -5.74 -1.70 -2.02
CA ASP A 43 -4.41 -1.88 -1.43
C ASP A 43 -4.47 -2.64 -0.08
N SER A 44 -5.15 -3.78 -0.07
CA SER A 44 -5.12 -4.71 1.06
C SER A 44 -3.78 -5.47 1.14
N GLN A 45 -3.17 -5.76 -0.02
CA GLN A 45 -1.86 -6.41 -0.19
C GLN A 45 -1.59 -7.56 0.79
N GLY A 46 -2.57 -8.46 0.95
CA GLY A 46 -2.45 -9.65 1.80
C GLY A 46 -2.88 -9.46 3.27
N TYR A 47 -3.15 -8.24 3.73
CA TYR A 47 -3.72 -8.01 5.05
C TYR A 47 -5.24 -8.17 5.02
N GLN A 48 -5.72 -9.34 5.45
CA GLN A 48 -7.14 -9.72 5.32
C GLN A 48 -8.05 -9.11 6.39
N GLU A 49 -7.53 -8.74 7.56
CA GLU A 49 -8.38 -8.22 8.66
C GLU A 49 -9.10 -6.91 8.27
N GLY A 50 -8.49 -6.06 7.44
CA GLY A 50 -9.18 -4.88 6.92
C GLY A 50 -10.35 -5.24 6.01
N ILE A 51 -10.20 -6.28 5.18
CA ILE A 51 -11.28 -6.81 4.34
C ILE A 51 -12.38 -7.42 5.21
N ILE A 52 -12.02 -8.15 6.26
CA ILE A 52 -12.95 -8.75 7.23
C ILE A 52 -13.76 -7.66 7.95
N GLU A 53 -13.11 -6.60 8.44
CA GLU A 53 -13.78 -5.46 9.09
C GLU A 53 -14.76 -4.76 8.14
N ILE A 54 -14.37 -4.54 6.88
CA ILE A 54 -15.27 -3.97 5.86
C ILE A 54 -16.45 -4.92 5.58
N ALA A 55 -16.22 -6.24 5.51
CA ALA A 55 -17.27 -7.23 5.31
C ALA A 55 -18.28 -7.24 6.47
N GLU A 56 -17.81 -7.14 7.72
CA GLU A 56 -18.68 -7.05 8.90
C GLU A 56 -19.58 -5.81 8.85
N ILE A 57 -19.05 -4.66 8.44
CA ILE A 57 -19.81 -3.42 8.28
C ILE A 57 -20.79 -3.55 7.12
N ALA A 58 -20.33 -3.97 5.95
CA ALA A 58 -21.16 -4.13 4.75
C ALA A 58 -22.30 -5.14 4.96
N ASN A 59 -22.08 -6.21 5.70
CA ASN A 59 -23.12 -7.20 6.02
C ASN A 59 -24.20 -6.65 6.97
N GLN A 60 -23.89 -5.59 7.73
CA GLN A 60 -24.86 -4.91 8.62
C GLN A 60 -25.60 -3.78 7.90
N GLU A 61 -24.89 -3.00 7.09
CA GLU A 61 -25.43 -1.82 6.41
C GLU A 61 -26.03 -2.14 5.03
N THR A 62 -25.69 -3.29 4.45
CA THR A 62 -26.22 -3.83 3.20
C THR A 62 -26.10 -2.86 2.01
N PRO A 63 -24.89 -2.40 1.63
CA PRO A 63 -24.71 -1.63 0.40
C PRO A 63 -25.09 -2.49 -0.82
N ASP A 64 -25.38 -1.86 -1.96
CA ASP A 64 -25.73 -2.54 -3.20
C ASP A 64 -24.62 -3.47 -3.70
N PHE A 65 -23.36 -3.07 -3.48
CA PHE A 65 -22.16 -3.88 -3.74
C PHE A 65 -20.94 -3.25 -3.05
N VAL A 66 -19.81 -3.95 -3.12
CA VAL A 66 -18.50 -3.42 -2.75
C VAL A 66 -17.49 -3.56 -3.89
N PHE A 67 -16.49 -2.69 -3.95
CA PHE A 67 -15.48 -2.66 -5.00
C PHE A 67 -14.05 -2.61 -4.44
N HIS A 68 -13.19 -3.56 -4.85
CA HIS A 68 -11.76 -3.57 -4.53
C HIS A 68 -10.91 -2.98 -5.69
N CYS A 69 -10.24 -1.86 -5.45
CA CYS A 69 -9.42 -1.09 -6.39
C CYS A 69 -8.03 -1.69 -6.68
N GLY A 70 -7.89 -3.01 -6.70
CA GLY A 70 -6.63 -3.70 -7.01
C GLY A 70 -5.62 -3.77 -5.87
N ASP A 71 -4.52 -4.46 -6.14
CA ASP A 71 -3.51 -4.88 -5.15
C ASP A 71 -4.14 -5.71 -4.03
N LEU A 72 -4.87 -6.75 -4.46
CA LEU A 72 -5.51 -7.75 -3.59
C LEU A 72 -4.46 -8.64 -2.92
N THR A 73 -3.45 -9.01 -3.71
CA THR A 73 -2.34 -9.86 -3.31
C THR A 73 -1.05 -9.07 -3.35
N PRO A 74 -0.06 -9.43 -2.53
CA PRO A 74 1.24 -8.76 -2.58
C PRO A 74 2.14 -9.23 -3.74
N PHE A 75 1.98 -10.48 -4.20
CA PHE A 75 2.83 -11.08 -5.24
C PHE A 75 2.09 -11.94 -6.26
N GLY A 76 0.76 -11.99 -6.26
CA GLY A 76 0.02 -12.80 -7.22
C GLY A 76 0.22 -14.32 -7.08
N GLN A 77 0.64 -14.78 -5.89
CA GLN A 77 0.88 -16.21 -5.61
C GLN A 77 -0.44 -16.96 -5.34
N PRO A 78 -0.50 -18.28 -5.61
CA PRO A 78 -1.71 -19.07 -5.40
C PRO A 78 -2.32 -18.93 -4.00
N ASN A 79 -1.51 -19.12 -2.94
CA ASN A 79 -1.99 -19.05 -1.56
C ASN A 79 -2.50 -17.65 -1.19
N GLN A 80 -1.91 -16.59 -1.75
CA GLN A 80 -2.36 -15.21 -1.50
C GLN A 80 -3.71 -14.94 -2.15
N TYR A 81 -3.94 -15.49 -3.35
CA TYR A 81 -5.25 -15.46 -3.98
C TYR A 81 -6.26 -16.27 -3.16
N ASP A 82 -5.91 -17.46 -2.69
CA ASP A 82 -6.80 -18.28 -1.84
C ASP A 82 -7.20 -17.54 -0.55
N GLU A 83 -6.25 -16.86 0.09
CA GLU A 83 -6.45 -16.06 1.31
C GLU A 83 -7.39 -14.87 1.06
N VAL A 84 -7.11 -14.05 0.03
CA VAL A 84 -7.96 -12.88 -0.25
C VAL A 84 -9.35 -13.29 -0.74
N ILE A 85 -9.46 -14.37 -1.52
CA ILE A 85 -10.77 -14.90 -1.93
C ILE A 85 -11.56 -15.35 -0.70
N SER A 86 -10.93 -16.07 0.24
CA SER A 86 -11.60 -16.49 1.48
C SER A 86 -12.11 -15.29 2.29
N ALA A 87 -11.38 -14.17 2.31
CA ALA A 87 -11.83 -12.94 2.95
C ALA A 87 -12.97 -12.25 2.18
N LEU A 88 -12.89 -12.20 0.85
CA LEU A 88 -13.94 -11.62 -0.01
C LEU A 88 -15.23 -12.45 -0.02
N GLU A 89 -15.17 -13.77 0.23
CA GLU A 89 -16.34 -14.63 0.36
C GLU A 89 -17.17 -14.35 1.64
N LEU A 90 -16.66 -13.52 2.56
CA LEU A 90 -17.39 -13.10 3.76
C LEU A 90 -18.46 -12.04 3.46
N PHE A 91 -18.37 -11.34 2.32
CA PHE A 91 -19.39 -10.37 1.92
C PHE A 91 -20.68 -11.08 1.51
N THR A 92 -21.82 -10.58 2.01
CA THR A 92 -23.16 -11.04 1.62
C THR A 92 -23.72 -10.31 0.42
N VAL A 93 -23.02 -9.26 -0.04
CA VAL A 93 -23.33 -8.42 -1.19
C VAL A 93 -22.33 -8.70 -2.32
N PRO A 94 -22.63 -8.34 -3.59
CA PRO A 94 -21.70 -8.53 -4.69
C PRO A 94 -20.36 -7.82 -4.46
N VAL A 95 -19.28 -8.50 -4.80
CA VAL A 95 -17.91 -7.96 -4.76
C VAL A 95 -17.41 -7.80 -6.19
N TYR A 96 -17.01 -6.59 -6.56
CA TYR A 96 -16.31 -6.29 -7.80
C TYR A 96 -14.86 -5.97 -7.51
N THR A 97 -13.98 -6.22 -8.49
CA THR A 97 -12.54 -5.98 -8.33
C THR A 97 -11.95 -5.42 -9.62
N THR A 98 -10.86 -4.68 -9.49
CA THR A 98 -9.89 -4.47 -10.57
C THR A 98 -8.55 -5.08 -10.17
N ILE A 99 -7.65 -5.23 -11.13
CA ILE A 99 -6.33 -5.83 -10.94
C ILE A 99 -5.26 -4.75 -10.73
N GLY A 100 -4.40 -4.94 -9.74
CA GLY A 100 -3.27 -4.05 -9.43
C GLY A 100 -1.92 -4.59 -9.89
N ASN A 101 -0.87 -3.78 -9.71
CA ASN A 101 0.48 -4.15 -10.15
C ASN A 101 1.15 -5.20 -9.25
N HIS A 102 0.69 -5.38 -8.02
CA HIS A 102 1.13 -6.49 -7.18
C HIS A 102 0.46 -7.82 -7.60
N ASP A 103 -0.79 -7.77 -8.07
CA ASP A 103 -1.58 -8.93 -8.46
C ASP A 103 -1.04 -9.69 -9.66
N ILE A 104 -0.35 -9.00 -10.58
CA ILE A 104 0.20 -9.59 -11.80
C ILE A 104 1.58 -10.24 -11.61
N ARG A 105 2.21 -10.06 -10.43
CA ARG A 105 3.53 -10.62 -10.12
C ARG A 105 3.46 -12.15 -10.09
N GLU A 106 4.59 -12.81 -10.29
CA GLU A 106 4.72 -14.29 -10.25
C GLU A 106 3.66 -15.03 -11.12
N GLY A 107 3.28 -14.43 -12.26
CA GLY A 107 2.26 -14.96 -13.16
C GLY A 107 0.81 -14.82 -12.65
N GLY A 108 0.57 -13.99 -11.65
CA GLY A 108 -0.72 -13.82 -10.98
C GLY A 108 -1.83 -13.26 -11.86
N ALA A 109 -1.51 -12.64 -13.00
CA ALA A 109 -2.51 -12.12 -13.95
C ALA A 109 -3.47 -13.22 -14.43
N GLU A 110 -2.96 -14.42 -14.73
CA GLU A 110 -3.80 -15.54 -15.15
C GLU A 110 -4.69 -16.05 -14.01
N ARG A 111 -4.19 -16.01 -12.76
CA ARG A 111 -4.94 -16.41 -11.57
C ARG A 111 -6.06 -15.43 -11.27
N TYR A 112 -5.78 -14.13 -11.33
CA TYR A 112 -6.81 -13.10 -11.25
C TYR A 112 -7.95 -13.40 -12.24
N ILE A 113 -7.61 -13.66 -13.51
CA ILE A 113 -8.61 -13.92 -14.55
C ILE A 113 -9.41 -15.20 -14.27
N GLN A 114 -8.77 -16.24 -13.74
CA GLN A 114 -9.44 -17.50 -13.38
C GLN A 114 -10.46 -17.31 -12.24
N HIS A 115 -10.17 -16.44 -11.27
CA HIS A 115 -11.02 -16.24 -10.09
C HIS A 115 -12.07 -15.13 -10.26
N PHE A 116 -11.68 -14.00 -10.84
CA PHE A 116 -12.51 -12.78 -10.92
C PHE A 116 -13.01 -12.48 -12.34
N GLY A 117 -12.53 -13.20 -13.36
CA GLY A 117 -12.87 -12.94 -14.75
C GLY A 117 -12.03 -11.82 -15.38
N SER A 118 -12.58 -11.15 -16.39
CA SER A 118 -11.84 -10.10 -17.11
C SER A 118 -11.43 -8.97 -16.15
N SER A 119 -10.21 -8.45 -16.31
CA SER A 119 -9.77 -7.20 -15.66
C SER A 119 -10.35 -5.93 -16.32
N THR A 120 -11.12 -6.12 -17.39
CA THR A 120 -11.67 -5.08 -18.25
C THR A 120 -13.12 -5.42 -18.56
N TYR A 121 -14.05 -4.65 -17.99
CA TYR A 121 -15.48 -4.91 -18.08
C TYR A 121 -16.27 -3.67 -17.69
N SER A 122 -17.55 -3.65 -18.04
CA SER A 122 -18.47 -2.60 -17.61
C SER A 122 -19.85 -3.19 -17.28
N PHE A 123 -20.61 -2.45 -16.49
CA PHE A 123 -21.98 -2.80 -16.15
C PHE A 123 -22.80 -1.55 -15.82
N ASP A 124 -24.12 -1.66 -15.98
CA ASP A 124 -25.07 -0.64 -15.57
C ASP A 124 -25.80 -1.10 -14.31
N LEU A 125 -25.96 -0.18 -13.36
CA LEU A 125 -26.80 -0.38 -12.18
C LEU A 125 -27.59 0.90 -11.92
N GLY A 126 -28.92 0.81 -11.90
CA GLY A 126 -29.78 1.99 -11.79
C GLY A 126 -29.49 3.02 -12.90
N PRO A 127 -29.31 4.32 -12.57
CA PRO A 127 -28.98 5.36 -13.55
C PRO A 127 -27.46 5.51 -13.80
N ALA A 128 -26.63 4.60 -13.24
CA ALA A 128 -25.19 4.70 -13.27
C ALA A 128 -24.53 3.64 -14.15
N HIS A 129 -23.46 4.03 -14.83
CA HIS A 129 -22.58 3.17 -15.60
C HIS A 129 -21.23 3.04 -14.90
N PHE A 130 -20.73 1.82 -14.82
CA PHE A 130 -19.49 1.46 -14.12
C PHE A 130 -18.52 0.85 -15.13
N THR A 131 -17.40 1.53 -15.37
CA THR A 131 -16.35 1.08 -16.28
C THR A 131 -15.12 0.65 -15.49
N VAL A 132 -14.61 -0.55 -15.75
CA VAL A 132 -13.40 -1.09 -15.13
C VAL A 132 -12.39 -1.43 -16.21
N PHE A 133 -11.15 -0.95 -16.06
CA PHE A 133 -10.09 -1.21 -17.04
C PHE A 133 -8.75 -1.46 -16.34
N ASN A 134 -7.81 -2.06 -17.07
CA ASN A 134 -6.57 -2.58 -16.50
C ASN A 134 -5.39 -1.60 -16.67
N THR A 135 -4.81 -1.14 -15.56
CA THR A 135 -3.56 -0.36 -15.51
C THR A 135 -2.43 -1.08 -14.78
N SER A 136 -2.58 -2.37 -14.43
CA SER A 136 -1.63 -3.11 -13.57
C SER A 136 -0.18 -3.12 -14.07
N THR A 137 0.04 -2.90 -15.36
CA THR A 137 1.39 -2.83 -15.95
C THR A 137 2.05 -1.45 -15.85
N GLY A 138 1.41 -0.46 -15.23
CA GLY A 138 1.92 0.92 -15.17
C GLY A 138 1.59 1.77 -16.41
N ASP A 139 0.88 1.21 -17.38
CA ASP A 139 0.50 1.86 -18.64
C ASP A 139 -0.77 1.19 -19.20
N VAL A 140 -1.35 1.77 -20.26
CA VAL A 140 -2.57 1.29 -20.90
C VAL A 140 -2.31 1.02 -22.38
N SER A 141 -2.64 -0.20 -22.83
CA SER A 141 -2.47 -0.55 -24.24
C SER A 141 -3.44 0.22 -25.15
N GLU A 142 -3.12 0.38 -26.44
CA GLU A 142 -4.06 1.01 -27.39
C GLU A 142 -5.37 0.25 -27.53
N ALA A 143 -5.35 -1.08 -27.41
CA ALA A 143 -6.56 -1.89 -27.45
C ALA A 143 -7.47 -1.59 -26.25
N GLU A 144 -6.87 -1.47 -25.06
CA GLU A 144 -7.56 -1.11 -23.82
C GLU A 144 -8.10 0.33 -23.88
N MET A 145 -7.29 1.29 -24.37
CA MET A 145 -7.73 2.68 -24.59
C MET A 145 -8.90 2.76 -25.57
N THR A 146 -8.85 2.01 -26.66
CA THR A 146 -9.93 1.95 -27.66
C THR A 146 -11.19 1.32 -27.08
N TRP A 147 -11.06 0.27 -26.26
CA TRP A 147 -12.19 -0.34 -25.57
C TRP A 147 -12.85 0.67 -24.62
N LEU A 148 -12.04 1.36 -23.81
CA LEU A 148 -12.48 2.36 -22.83
C LEU A 148 -13.23 3.53 -23.50
N GLU A 149 -12.73 4.05 -24.62
CA GLU A 149 -13.41 5.09 -25.39
C GLU A 149 -14.75 4.62 -25.96
N ASN A 150 -14.80 3.39 -26.47
CA ASN A 150 -16.06 2.82 -26.99
C ASN A 150 -17.10 2.62 -25.88
N ASP A 151 -16.69 2.11 -24.72
CA ASP A 151 -17.57 1.90 -23.57
C ASP A 151 -18.19 3.23 -23.09
N LEU A 152 -17.34 4.22 -22.80
CA LEU A 152 -17.77 5.53 -22.30
C LEU A 152 -18.62 6.34 -23.29
N SER A 153 -18.35 6.19 -24.59
CA SER A 153 -19.08 6.89 -25.67
C SER A 153 -20.45 6.27 -25.96
N GLN A 154 -20.63 4.96 -25.72
CA GLN A 154 -21.89 4.27 -25.94
C GLN A 154 -22.82 4.37 -24.73
N SER A 155 -22.28 4.62 -23.53
CA SER A 155 -23.08 4.81 -22.33
C SER A 155 -23.91 6.09 -22.37
N SER A 156 -25.22 5.93 -22.18
CA SER A 156 -26.19 7.02 -22.04
C SER A 156 -26.55 7.35 -20.59
N SER A 157 -25.91 6.67 -19.63
CA SER A 157 -26.13 6.87 -18.19
C SER A 157 -25.74 8.28 -17.76
N GLU A 158 -26.55 8.87 -16.87
CA GLU A 158 -26.33 10.23 -16.37
C GLU A 158 -25.12 10.29 -15.42
N THR A 159 -24.89 9.21 -14.68
CA THR A 159 -23.73 9.06 -13.79
C THR A 159 -22.79 8.00 -14.33
N LYS A 160 -21.51 8.32 -14.43
CA LYS A 160 -20.46 7.41 -14.90
C LYS A 160 -19.34 7.33 -13.86
N PHE A 161 -19.02 6.11 -13.46
CA PHE A 161 -17.93 5.78 -12.56
C PHE A 161 -16.88 4.99 -13.32
N VAL A 162 -15.60 5.31 -13.08
CA VAL A 162 -14.47 4.57 -13.63
C VAL A 162 -13.66 3.99 -12.47
N PHE A 163 -13.25 2.74 -12.60
CA PHE A 163 -12.40 2.06 -11.62
C PHE A 163 -11.16 1.51 -12.33
N THR A 164 -10.01 1.77 -11.72
CA THR A 164 -8.73 1.19 -12.12
C THR A 164 -7.80 1.17 -10.91
N HIS A 165 -6.61 0.60 -11.03
CA HIS A 165 -5.67 0.56 -9.91
C HIS A 165 -4.76 1.78 -9.87
N ILE A 166 -3.95 1.99 -10.92
CA ILE A 166 -2.92 3.03 -10.99
C ILE A 166 -3.54 4.33 -11.52
N PRO A 167 -3.50 5.43 -10.76
CA PRO A 167 -4.11 6.68 -11.19
C PRO A 167 -3.34 7.34 -12.33
N PRO A 168 -4.02 8.16 -13.17
CA PRO A 168 -3.35 8.89 -14.24
C PRO A 168 -2.39 9.98 -13.74
N PHE A 169 -2.42 10.34 -12.45
CA PHE A 169 -1.48 11.29 -11.86
C PHE A 169 -1.37 11.07 -10.35
N ASP A 170 -0.26 11.51 -9.76
CA ASP A 170 -0.07 11.58 -8.31
C ASP A 170 -0.51 12.96 -7.80
N PRO A 171 -1.43 13.05 -6.82
CA PRO A 171 -1.89 14.32 -6.27
C PRO A 171 -0.90 14.96 -5.27
N ARG A 172 0.14 14.24 -4.83
CA ARG A 172 1.11 14.73 -3.84
C ARG A 172 2.13 15.65 -4.49
N ILE A 173 2.53 16.69 -3.75
CA ILE A 173 3.46 17.71 -4.25
C ILE A 173 4.83 17.08 -4.53
N ASN A 174 5.35 17.28 -5.74
CA ASN A 174 6.65 16.78 -6.20
C ASN A 174 6.82 15.24 -6.13
N GLN A 175 5.73 14.48 -6.28
CA GLN A 175 5.76 13.02 -6.41
C GLN A 175 5.24 12.59 -7.79
N ASP A 176 5.61 11.39 -8.21
CA ASP A 176 5.30 10.82 -9.52
C ASP A 176 4.87 9.34 -9.44
N HIS A 177 4.07 8.97 -8.43
CA HIS A 177 3.62 7.59 -8.21
C HIS A 177 2.29 7.25 -8.91
N GLY A 178 2.10 7.72 -10.13
CA GLY A 178 0.96 7.36 -10.99
C GLY A 178 1.43 6.73 -12.31
N ILE A 179 0.60 6.78 -13.35
CA ILE A 179 1.04 6.41 -14.71
C ILE A 179 2.15 7.36 -15.17
N LEU A 180 3.36 6.81 -15.35
CA LEU A 180 4.55 7.58 -15.72
C LEU A 180 4.56 8.00 -17.19
N ASN A 181 3.87 7.25 -18.06
CA ASN A 181 3.71 7.63 -19.46
C ASN A 181 2.75 8.82 -19.56
N ILE A 182 3.33 10.02 -19.69
CA ILE A 182 2.59 11.29 -19.74
C ILE A 182 1.54 11.29 -20.85
N THR A 183 1.83 10.71 -22.02
CA THR A 183 0.87 10.66 -23.13
C THR A 183 -0.35 9.79 -22.78
N THR A 184 -0.14 8.64 -22.14
CA THR A 184 -1.25 7.80 -21.66
C THR A 184 -2.05 8.51 -20.57
N ALA A 185 -1.37 9.08 -19.58
CA ALA A 185 -1.98 9.82 -18.49
C ALA A 185 -2.86 10.97 -18.99
N GLU A 186 -2.35 11.80 -19.90
CA GLU A 186 -3.11 12.92 -20.50
C GLU A 186 -4.31 12.41 -21.30
N ARG A 187 -4.15 11.36 -22.11
CA ARG A 187 -5.24 10.76 -22.88
C ARG A 187 -6.36 10.24 -21.99
N LEU A 188 -6.03 9.55 -20.89
CA LEU A 188 -7.03 9.09 -19.92
C LEU A 188 -7.80 10.26 -19.31
N THR A 189 -7.09 11.29 -18.82
CA THR A 189 -7.76 12.45 -18.22
C THR A 189 -8.66 13.19 -19.21
N LEU A 190 -8.24 13.32 -20.48
CA LEU A 190 -9.04 13.92 -21.53
C LEU A 190 -10.27 13.07 -21.88
N LEU A 191 -10.10 11.74 -21.91
CA LEU A 191 -11.20 10.82 -22.21
C LEU A 191 -12.29 10.88 -21.14
N PHE A 192 -11.89 10.89 -19.86
CA PHE A 192 -12.82 11.02 -18.74
C PHE A 192 -13.57 12.34 -18.76
N GLU A 193 -12.88 13.45 -19.06
CA GLU A 193 -13.50 14.76 -19.23
C GLU A 193 -14.48 14.77 -20.41
N THR A 194 -14.07 14.27 -21.58
CA THR A 194 -14.84 14.32 -22.82
C THR A 194 -16.15 13.52 -22.72
N HIS A 195 -16.15 12.39 -22.01
CA HIS A 195 -17.32 11.53 -21.87
C HIS A 195 -18.15 11.76 -20.60
N GLY A 196 -17.81 12.80 -19.82
CA GLY A 196 -18.58 13.20 -18.65
C GLY A 196 -18.50 12.21 -17.49
N VAL A 197 -17.32 11.63 -17.23
CA VAL A 197 -17.10 10.76 -16.07
C VAL A 197 -17.26 11.58 -14.78
N ASN A 198 -18.08 11.12 -13.85
CA ASN A 198 -18.32 11.82 -12.58
C ASN A 198 -17.21 11.55 -11.57
N THR A 199 -16.79 10.29 -11.43
CA THR A 199 -15.75 9.91 -10.47
C THR A 199 -14.90 8.75 -10.98
N VAL A 200 -13.59 8.89 -10.79
CA VAL A 200 -12.57 7.85 -11.03
C VAL A 200 -12.06 7.38 -9.68
N PHE A 201 -12.17 6.08 -9.39
CA PHE A 201 -11.65 5.44 -8.18
C PHE A 201 -10.39 4.65 -8.49
N THR A 202 -9.38 4.80 -7.62
CA THR A 202 -8.03 4.24 -7.77
C THR A 202 -7.45 3.81 -6.42
N GLY A 203 -6.43 2.96 -6.47
CA GLY A 203 -5.61 2.58 -5.32
C GLY A 203 -4.18 3.13 -5.47
N HIS A 204 -3.18 2.27 -5.26
CA HIS A 204 -1.77 2.41 -5.66
C HIS A 204 -0.93 3.45 -4.90
N ILE A 205 -1.50 4.60 -4.51
CA ILE A 205 -0.77 5.66 -3.79
C ILE A 205 -0.85 5.47 -2.26
N HIS A 206 -1.52 4.41 -1.79
CA HIS A 206 -1.59 4.00 -0.38
C HIS A 206 -1.99 5.15 0.57
N MET A 207 -3.05 5.86 0.21
CA MET A 207 -3.60 6.98 0.97
C MET A 207 -5.09 7.17 0.62
N TYR A 208 -5.78 7.99 1.42
CA TYR A 208 -7.02 8.63 1.02
C TYR A 208 -6.70 9.97 0.33
N ASN A 209 -7.18 10.15 -0.89
CA ASN A 209 -7.17 11.47 -1.54
C ASN A 209 -8.47 11.69 -2.30
N GLN A 210 -8.97 12.92 -2.26
CA GLN A 210 -10.04 13.37 -3.14
C GLN A 210 -9.62 14.66 -3.82
N SER A 211 -9.64 14.67 -5.16
CA SER A 211 -9.30 15.84 -5.96
C SER A 211 -10.29 16.02 -7.11
N MET A 212 -10.30 17.23 -7.68
CA MET A 212 -11.16 17.58 -8.81
C MET A 212 -10.28 18.11 -9.94
N LYS A 213 -10.39 17.53 -11.13
CA LYS A 213 -9.65 17.98 -12.32
C LYS A 213 -10.60 17.98 -13.51
N ASN A 214 -10.78 19.17 -14.10
CA ASN A 214 -11.65 19.41 -15.26
C ASN A 214 -13.08 18.85 -15.11
N GLY A 215 -13.66 18.97 -13.91
CA GLY A 215 -15.02 18.48 -13.63
C GLY A 215 -15.13 16.99 -13.32
N VAL A 216 -14.04 16.23 -13.44
CA VAL A 216 -13.95 14.83 -13.03
C VAL A 216 -13.38 14.75 -11.62
N ARG A 217 -14.07 14.06 -10.72
CA ARG A 217 -13.58 13.76 -9.37
C ARG A 217 -12.64 12.56 -9.42
N TYR A 218 -11.51 12.64 -8.75
CA TYR A 218 -10.57 11.52 -8.59
C TYR A 218 -10.50 11.17 -7.11
N VAL A 219 -10.70 9.89 -6.79
CA VAL A 219 -10.63 9.37 -5.44
C VAL A 219 -9.58 8.25 -5.41
N ILE A 220 -8.62 8.41 -4.51
CA ILE A 220 -7.64 7.38 -4.17
C ILE A 220 -8.08 6.77 -2.85
N THR A 221 -8.20 5.45 -2.81
CA THR A 221 -8.60 4.68 -1.64
C THR A 221 -7.69 3.47 -1.42
N GLY A 222 -6.43 3.75 -1.09
CA GLY A 222 -5.41 2.74 -0.82
C GLY A 222 -5.16 2.52 0.67
N GLY A 223 -6.22 2.28 1.43
CA GLY A 223 -6.15 2.21 2.90
C GLY A 223 -6.71 0.93 3.50
N ALA A 224 -6.90 -0.13 2.72
CA ALA A 224 -7.56 -1.35 3.19
C ALA A 224 -6.63 -2.29 4.00
N GLY A 225 -5.31 -2.05 4.03
CA GLY A 225 -4.41 -2.86 4.87
C GLY A 225 -2.91 -2.63 4.68
N ALA A 226 -2.46 -2.25 3.48
CA ALA A 226 -1.04 -2.04 3.20
C ALA A 226 -0.45 -0.80 3.90
N SER A 227 0.89 -0.72 3.97
CA SER A 227 1.59 0.46 4.52
C SER A 227 1.18 1.75 3.83
N LEU A 228 0.92 2.81 4.59
CA LEU A 228 0.48 4.09 4.05
C LEU A 228 1.65 4.97 3.61
N TYR A 229 1.50 5.72 2.50
CA TYR A 229 2.55 6.59 1.93
C TYR A 229 2.38 8.08 2.24
N ALA A 230 1.53 8.41 3.21
CA ALA A 230 1.27 9.78 3.64
C ALA A 230 1.17 9.84 5.16
N SER A 231 1.37 11.02 5.73
CA SER A 231 0.99 11.27 7.13
C SER A 231 -0.53 11.30 7.27
N GLU A 232 -1.05 11.12 8.50
CA GLU A 232 -2.50 11.18 8.76
C GLU A 232 -3.12 12.49 8.26
N GLU A 233 -2.44 13.63 8.48
CA GLU A 233 -2.88 14.96 8.00
C GLU A 233 -2.95 15.07 6.48
N GLU A 234 -2.15 14.27 5.76
CA GLU A 234 -2.10 14.22 4.31
C GLU A 234 -3.00 13.11 3.72
N GLY A 235 -3.77 12.40 4.54
CA GLY A 235 -4.67 11.33 4.10
C GLY A 235 -4.09 9.91 4.29
N GLY A 236 -2.99 9.77 5.01
CA GLY A 236 -2.46 8.49 5.46
C GLY A 236 -3.33 7.88 6.56
N ILE A 237 -4.50 7.37 6.19
CA ILE A 237 -5.46 6.71 7.07
C ILE A 237 -5.85 5.34 6.52
N TYR A 238 -6.04 4.37 7.41
CA TYR A 238 -6.69 3.10 7.07
C TYR A 238 -8.20 3.35 6.95
N HIS A 239 -8.77 3.01 5.80
CA HIS A 239 -10.14 3.38 5.46
C HIS A 239 -10.71 2.54 4.32
N PHE A 240 -12.03 2.54 4.23
CA PHE A 240 -12.74 2.39 2.97
C PHE A 240 -13.54 3.67 2.67
N VAL A 241 -14.09 3.76 1.47
CA VAL A 241 -14.92 4.88 1.03
C VAL A 241 -16.36 4.41 0.88
N ASN A 242 -17.29 5.09 1.54
CA ASN A 242 -18.72 4.96 1.32
C ASN A 242 -19.16 5.94 0.22
N VAL A 243 -19.80 5.43 -0.83
CA VAL A 243 -20.28 6.20 -1.97
C VAL A 243 -21.80 6.12 -2.03
N THR A 244 -22.44 7.27 -1.99
CA THR A 244 -23.89 7.40 -2.10
C THR A 244 -24.24 8.20 -3.35
N LEU A 245 -25.01 7.61 -4.25
CA LEU A 245 -25.66 8.31 -5.35
C LEU A 245 -27.08 8.67 -4.91
N ALA A 246 -27.37 9.96 -4.80
CA ALA A 246 -28.69 10.50 -4.52
C ALA A 246 -29.17 11.39 -5.68
N GLU A 247 -30.43 11.84 -5.64
CA GLU A 247 -30.94 12.80 -6.64
C GLU A 247 -30.14 14.11 -6.67
N THR A 248 -29.49 14.46 -5.55
CA THR A 248 -28.64 15.64 -5.39
C THR A 248 -27.23 15.47 -5.97
N GLY A 249 -26.82 14.23 -6.28
CA GLY A 249 -25.52 13.90 -6.86
C GLY A 249 -24.78 12.80 -6.12
N VAL A 250 -23.45 12.76 -6.33
CA VAL A 250 -22.56 11.75 -5.73
C VAL A 250 -21.91 12.30 -4.46
N GLU A 251 -22.22 11.67 -3.33
CA GLU A 251 -21.62 11.89 -2.02
C GLU A 251 -20.58 10.79 -1.74
N ILE A 252 -19.44 11.18 -1.17
CA ILE A 252 -18.29 10.31 -0.91
C ILE A 252 -17.75 10.67 0.47
N SER A 253 -17.65 9.69 1.35
CA SER A 253 -17.05 9.84 2.67
C SER A 253 -16.09 8.68 2.95
N SER A 254 -14.96 8.96 3.60
CA SER A 254 -14.10 7.91 4.14
C SER A 254 -14.66 7.40 5.47
N VAL A 255 -14.57 6.10 5.67
CA VAL A 255 -14.90 5.41 6.92
C VAL A 255 -13.61 4.79 7.43
N LEU A 256 -13.22 5.14 8.66
CA LEU A 256 -11.96 4.69 9.24
C LEU A 256 -12.02 3.20 9.58
N LEU A 257 -10.92 2.51 9.30
CA LEU A 257 -10.68 1.14 9.71
C LEU A 257 -9.72 1.10 10.89
N SER A 258 -9.70 -0.03 11.58
CA SER A 258 -8.70 -0.32 12.58
C SER A 258 -7.32 -0.41 11.90
N PRO A 259 -6.29 0.30 12.42
CA PRO A 259 -4.95 0.16 11.85
C PRO A 259 -4.48 -1.29 12.00
N PRO A 260 -3.71 -1.83 11.05
CA PRO A 260 -3.15 -3.16 11.15
C PRO A 260 -2.44 -3.37 12.48
N THR A 261 -2.73 -4.50 13.12
CA THR A 261 -1.98 -4.91 14.32
C THR A 261 -0.65 -5.47 13.85
N LEU A 262 0.30 -4.58 13.61
CA LEU A 262 1.63 -4.95 13.15
C LEU A 262 2.43 -5.46 14.34
N GLU A 263 2.66 -6.77 14.38
CA GLU A 263 3.60 -7.36 15.33
C GLU A 263 5.01 -6.95 14.92
N ARG A 264 5.43 -5.77 15.38
CA ARG A 264 6.73 -5.15 15.10
C ARG A 264 7.89 -5.81 15.87
N ASP A 265 7.55 -6.74 16.75
CA ASP A 265 8.44 -7.41 17.68
C ASP A 265 8.62 -8.88 17.33
N ARG A 266 8.28 -9.32 16.12
CA ARG A 266 8.59 -10.67 15.68
C ARG A 266 8.93 -10.79 14.21
N VAL A 267 9.63 -11.86 13.89
CA VAL A 267 9.93 -12.30 12.53
C VAL A 267 9.81 -13.81 12.46
N VAL A 268 9.34 -14.33 11.33
CA VAL A 268 9.36 -15.76 11.04
C VAL A 268 10.50 -16.04 10.06
N ILE A 269 11.39 -16.95 10.45
CA ILE A 269 12.43 -17.49 9.58
C ILE A 269 11.92 -18.82 9.05
N ARG A 270 11.79 -18.94 7.72
CA ARG A 270 11.32 -20.16 7.06
C ARG A 270 12.45 -20.85 6.32
N GLY A 271 12.73 -22.09 6.71
CA GLY A 271 13.64 -22.98 6.00
C GLY A 271 12.89 -23.95 5.10
N SER A 272 13.63 -24.87 4.48
CA SER A 272 13.03 -25.88 3.60
C SER A 272 12.22 -26.94 4.35
N ASP A 273 12.62 -27.25 5.60
CA ASP A 273 12.04 -28.33 6.40
C ASP A 273 11.32 -27.84 7.68
N GLU A 274 11.73 -26.68 8.22
CA GLU A 274 11.19 -26.12 9.47
C GLU A 274 11.19 -24.60 9.49
N ASP A 275 10.31 -24.04 10.32
CA ASP A 275 10.16 -22.61 10.56
C ASP A 275 10.45 -22.29 12.03
N VAL A 276 11.05 -21.13 12.28
CA VAL A 276 11.23 -20.58 13.62
C VAL A 276 10.62 -19.18 13.67
N THR A 277 9.78 -18.92 14.68
CA THR A 277 9.30 -17.57 14.99
C THR A 277 10.13 -17.00 16.13
N LEU A 278 10.73 -15.83 15.91
CA LEU A 278 11.56 -15.14 16.88
C LEU A 278 10.87 -13.86 17.33
N SER A 279 10.74 -13.67 18.64
CA SER A 279 10.36 -12.40 19.23
C SER A 279 11.56 -11.44 19.30
N LEU A 280 11.29 -10.17 19.60
CA LEU A 280 12.32 -9.18 19.87
C LEU A 280 13.23 -9.61 21.02
N SER A 281 12.67 -10.26 22.05
CA SER A 281 13.46 -10.82 23.16
C SER A 281 14.43 -11.88 22.67
N ASP A 282 13.96 -12.83 21.83
CA ASP A 282 14.81 -13.88 21.28
C ASP A 282 15.93 -13.28 20.44
N LEU A 283 15.62 -12.30 19.59
CA LEU A 283 16.60 -11.58 18.76
C LEU A 283 17.63 -10.81 19.59
N THR A 284 17.23 -10.21 20.72
CA THR A 284 18.16 -9.51 21.62
C THR A 284 19.09 -10.43 22.40
N ASP A 285 18.70 -11.70 22.58
CA ASP A 285 19.52 -12.72 23.24
C ASP A 285 20.54 -13.39 22.29
N MET A 286 20.37 -13.21 20.97
CA MET A 286 21.30 -13.68 19.94
C MET A 286 22.57 -12.81 19.85
N GLU A 287 23.58 -13.28 19.11
CA GLU A 287 24.75 -12.45 18.79
C GLU A 287 24.32 -11.29 17.86
N THR A 288 24.42 -10.08 18.37
CA THR A 288 24.10 -8.86 17.61
C THR A 288 25.36 -8.18 17.13
N ILE A 289 25.27 -7.56 15.96
CA ILE A 289 26.28 -6.61 15.48
C ILE A 289 25.70 -5.23 15.33
N GLU A 290 26.59 -4.24 15.26
CA GLU A 290 26.25 -2.84 15.14
C GLU A 290 27.14 -2.16 14.10
N GLY A 291 26.56 -1.26 13.29
CA GLY A 291 27.29 -0.51 12.27
C GLY A 291 26.51 0.72 11.79
N TRP A 292 27.25 1.77 11.43
CA TRP A 292 26.68 2.93 10.77
C TRP A 292 26.35 2.59 9.32
N SER A 293 25.19 3.04 8.85
CA SER A 293 24.81 2.84 7.46
C SER A 293 23.81 3.88 6.98
N SER A 294 23.66 3.97 5.67
CA SER A 294 22.69 4.76 4.92
C SER A 294 22.47 4.12 3.56
N PHE A 295 21.43 4.53 2.84
CA PHE A 295 21.17 4.05 1.48
C PHE A 295 20.81 5.15 0.51
N GLN A 296 21.05 4.89 -0.77
CA GLN A 296 20.63 5.76 -1.87
C GLN A 296 19.27 5.32 -2.45
N ASN A 297 18.34 6.26 -2.65
CA ASN A 297 17.09 5.98 -3.36
C ASN A 297 17.26 6.02 -4.89
N GLN A 298 16.22 5.68 -5.64
CA GLN A 298 16.25 5.68 -7.12
C GLN A 298 16.62 7.05 -7.73
N LEU A 299 16.35 8.15 -7.02
CA LEU A 299 16.65 9.52 -7.44
C LEU A 299 18.06 9.98 -7.04
N GLY A 300 18.88 9.09 -6.47
CA GLY A 300 20.24 9.41 -6.05
C GLY A 300 20.35 10.08 -4.67
N ASN A 301 19.25 10.22 -3.93
CA ASN A 301 19.26 10.88 -2.62
C ASN A 301 19.60 9.89 -1.50
N TRP A 302 20.43 10.33 -0.55
CA TRP A 302 20.78 9.56 0.64
C TRP A 302 19.69 9.65 1.72
N ARG A 303 19.34 8.51 2.30
CA ARG A 303 18.32 8.35 3.35
C ARG A 303 18.79 7.31 4.38
N GLY A 304 18.09 7.25 5.51
CA GLY A 304 18.29 6.18 6.51
C GLY A 304 19.64 6.21 7.21
N TYR A 305 20.33 7.36 7.28
CA TYR A 305 21.59 7.42 8.03
C TYR A 305 21.35 7.18 9.53
N GLY A 306 22.05 6.20 10.09
CA GLY A 306 21.96 5.84 11.49
C GLY A 306 22.89 4.70 11.89
N LEU A 307 23.04 4.51 13.19
CA LEU A 307 23.75 3.37 13.78
C LEU A 307 22.78 2.22 13.96
N TYR A 308 22.87 1.18 13.14
CA TYR A 308 21.94 0.05 13.20
C TYR A 308 22.52 -1.08 14.02
N ARG A 309 21.67 -1.75 14.80
CA ARG A 309 21.99 -2.97 15.54
C ARG A 309 20.94 -4.05 15.27
N GLY A 310 21.43 -5.26 15.06
CA GLY A 310 20.60 -6.40 14.68
C GLY A 310 21.36 -7.72 14.65
N VAL A 311 20.69 -8.78 14.20
CA VAL A 311 21.27 -10.12 13.99
C VAL A 311 21.57 -10.30 12.50
N ARG A 312 22.66 -10.99 12.16
CA ARG A 312 22.96 -11.30 10.75
C ARG A 312 21.89 -12.20 10.17
N VAL A 313 21.51 -11.94 8.93
CA VAL A 313 20.57 -12.81 8.22
C VAL A 313 21.13 -14.21 8.08
N SER A 314 22.44 -14.38 7.86
CA SER A 314 23.09 -15.69 7.87
C SER A 314 22.78 -16.47 9.15
N ASP A 315 22.97 -15.85 10.32
CA ASP A 315 22.81 -16.50 11.62
C ASP A 315 21.34 -16.86 11.89
N LEU A 316 20.40 -16.06 11.38
CA LEU A 316 18.97 -16.37 11.41
C LEU A 316 18.65 -17.61 10.56
N LEU A 317 19.21 -17.71 9.35
CA LEU A 317 18.95 -18.85 8.46
C LEU A 317 19.56 -20.15 8.99
N GLU A 318 20.69 -20.11 9.69
CA GLU A 318 21.28 -21.30 10.32
C GLU A 318 20.35 -21.95 11.34
N LEU A 319 19.40 -21.20 11.93
CA LEU A 319 18.37 -21.76 12.82
C LEU A 319 17.41 -22.72 12.12
N VAL A 320 17.30 -22.63 10.80
CA VAL A 320 16.37 -23.41 9.96
C VAL A 320 17.10 -24.21 8.89
N GLY A 321 18.39 -24.52 9.12
CA GLY A 321 19.22 -25.36 8.24
C GLY A 321 20.04 -24.63 7.19
N GLY A 322 20.04 -23.30 7.18
CA GLY A 322 20.83 -22.47 6.27
C GLY A 322 20.21 -22.38 4.86
N MET A 323 21.03 -21.99 3.88
CA MET A 323 20.66 -22.00 2.46
C MET A 323 21.83 -22.51 1.60
N GLY A 324 21.52 -23.09 0.44
CA GLY A 324 22.51 -23.48 -0.56
C GLY A 324 22.85 -22.38 -1.56
N ASN A 325 23.93 -22.56 -2.32
CA ASN A 325 24.42 -21.55 -3.27
C ASN A 325 23.45 -21.22 -4.43
N SER A 326 22.55 -22.14 -4.78
CA SER A 326 21.51 -21.92 -5.79
C SER A 326 20.25 -21.29 -5.23
N ASP A 327 20.07 -21.33 -3.91
CA ASP A 327 18.87 -20.87 -3.25
C ASP A 327 18.82 -19.35 -3.22
N ILE A 328 17.61 -18.83 -3.03
CA ILE A 328 17.38 -17.41 -2.82
C ILE A 328 16.73 -17.22 -1.45
N VAL A 329 16.99 -16.06 -0.86
CA VAL A 329 16.28 -15.63 0.34
C VAL A 329 15.32 -14.52 -0.05
N ARG A 330 14.05 -14.73 0.25
CA ARG A 330 13.01 -13.73 0.08
C ARG A 330 12.72 -13.10 1.44
N VAL A 331 12.99 -11.80 1.55
CA VAL A 331 12.66 -11.01 2.75
C VAL A 331 11.35 -10.29 2.47
N ILE A 332 10.33 -10.54 3.29
CA ILE A 332 8.95 -10.10 3.09
C ILE A 332 8.55 -9.16 4.22
N SER A 333 7.98 -8.02 3.87
CA SER A 333 7.34 -7.04 4.75
C SER A 333 5.92 -7.49 5.11
N PHE A 334 5.33 -6.99 6.19
CA PHE A 334 3.94 -7.31 6.56
C PHE A 334 2.91 -6.98 5.46
N ASP A 335 3.15 -5.92 4.68
CA ASP A 335 2.31 -5.48 3.57
C ASP A 335 2.61 -6.28 2.29
N GLY A 336 3.42 -7.33 2.42
CA GLY A 336 3.88 -8.15 1.33
C GLY A 336 4.68 -7.39 0.29
N TYR A 337 5.39 -6.32 0.64
CA TYR A 337 6.59 -5.94 -0.12
C TYR A 337 7.69 -6.99 0.07
N SER A 338 8.51 -7.30 -0.95
CA SER A 338 9.64 -8.23 -0.77
C SER A 338 10.80 -7.95 -1.70
N GLN A 339 11.96 -8.46 -1.28
CA GLN A 339 13.17 -8.49 -2.08
C GLN A 339 13.79 -9.88 -2.00
N ASN A 340 14.24 -10.36 -3.16
CA ASN A 340 15.02 -11.59 -3.27
C ASN A 340 16.52 -11.25 -3.19
N PHE A 341 17.25 -12.06 -2.44
CA PHE A 341 18.68 -11.97 -2.21
C PHE A 341 19.34 -13.29 -2.59
N SER A 342 20.47 -13.23 -3.28
CA SER A 342 21.23 -14.43 -3.61
C SER A 342 22.02 -14.92 -2.39
N TYR A 343 22.56 -16.14 -2.49
CA TYR A 343 23.52 -16.66 -1.51
C TYR A 343 24.65 -15.66 -1.20
N ASP A 344 25.25 -15.04 -2.23
CA ASP A 344 26.35 -14.08 -2.04
C ASP A 344 25.93 -12.79 -1.31
N ASN A 345 24.63 -12.46 -1.20
CA ASN A 345 24.19 -11.36 -0.36
C ASN A 345 24.18 -11.73 1.13
N VAL A 346 23.77 -12.97 1.44
CA VAL A 346 23.64 -13.45 2.82
C VAL A 346 24.97 -13.96 3.36
N TYR A 347 25.75 -14.63 2.51
CA TYR A 347 27.08 -15.17 2.79
C TYR A 347 28.11 -14.58 1.82
N PRO A 348 28.37 -13.26 1.90
CA PRO A 348 29.23 -12.58 0.94
C PRO A 348 30.66 -13.12 0.97
N ASN A 349 31.21 -13.38 -0.22
CA ASN A 349 32.66 -13.52 -0.38
C ASN A 349 33.36 -12.19 -0.10
N SER A 350 34.69 -12.19 0.03
CA SER A 350 35.45 -10.99 0.40
C SER A 350 35.20 -9.79 -0.50
N SER A 351 35.02 -10.00 -1.82
CA SER A 351 34.77 -8.90 -2.76
C SER A 351 33.42 -8.24 -2.56
N TRP A 352 32.39 -9.00 -2.19
CA TRP A 352 31.06 -8.45 -1.91
C TRP A 352 31.00 -7.88 -0.50
N TYR A 353 31.63 -8.55 0.46
CA TYR A 353 31.70 -8.09 1.85
C TYR A 353 32.38 -6.73 1.96
N ASP A 354 33.46 -6.49 1.22
CA ASP A 354 34.13 -5.19 1.19
C ASP A 354 33.25 -4.05 0.65
N ILE A 355 32.16 -4.37 -0.06
CA ILE A 355 31.22 -3.41 -0.67
C ILE A 355 29.95 -3.25 0.16
N GLN A 356 29.20 -4.34 0.42
CA GLN A 356 27.92 -4.29 1.13
C GLN A 356 28.04 -4.47 2.65
N GLY A 357 29.12 -5.11 3.12
CA GLY A 357 29.27 -5.57 4.49
C GLY A 357 28.27 -6.64 4.91
N ASP A 358 28.01 -6.67 6.22
CA ASP A 358 27.05 -7.59 6.83
C ASP A 358 25.60 -7.21 6.45
N MET A 359 24.79 -8.22 6.15
CA MET A 359 23.34 -8.09 5.95
C MET A 359 22.64 -8.48 7.26
N ILE A 360 21.95 -7.53 7.89
CA ILE A 360 21.31 -7.73 9.20
C ILE A 360 19.81 -7.49 9.16
N LEU A 361 19.08 -8.19 10.04
CA LEU A 361 17.76 -7.78 10.51
C LEU A 361 17.93 -6.83 11.69
N ALA A 362 17.80 -5.53 11.44
CA ALA A 362 17.92 -4.49 12.44
C ALA A 362 16.62 -4.32 13.24
N PHE A 363 16.78 -4.27 14.56
CA PHE A 363 15.71 -3.97 15.52
C PHE A 363 16.05 -2.81 16.46
N LYS A 364 17.24 -2.21 16.32
CA LYS A 364 17.63 -0.98 17.03
C LYS A 364 18.40 -0.03 16.08
N MET A 365 18.11 1.26 16.18
CA MET A 365 18.71 2.31 15.36
C MET A 365 19.02 3.51 16.25
N ASN A 366 20.29 3.92 16.27
CA ASN A 366 20.88 4.83 17.23
C ASN A 366 20.61 4.29 18.66
N GLU A 367 19.64 4.86 19.38
CA GLU A 367 19.26 4.41 20.72
C GLU A 367 17.79 4.01 20.83
N THR A 368 17.10 3.88 19.69
CA THR A 368 15.67 3.62 19.63
C THR A 368 15.42 2.18 19.20
N ASP A 369 14.71 1.43 20.04
CA ASP A 369 14.27 0.05 19.73
C ASP A 369 13.09 0.04 18.75
N VAL A 370 12.92 -1.07 18.05
CA VAL A 370 11.93 -1.25 16.96
C VAL A 370 10.48 -0.96 17.36
N LEU A 371 10.13 -1.16 18.63
CA LEU A 371 8.79 -0.87 19.15
C LEU A 371 8.42 0.62 19.06
N GLU A 372 9.42 1.50 19.07
CA GLU A 372 9.26 2.95 18.94
C GLU A 372 9.35 3.41 17.47
N TRP A 373 9.60 2.50 16.53
CA TRP A 373 9.64 2.81 15.10
C TRP A 373 8.23 2.76 14.53
N THR A 374 7.98 3.61 13.53
CA THR A 374 6.74 3.57 12.77
C THR A 374 6.70 2.41 11.76
N ASP A 375 7.85 1.79 11.47
CA ASP A 375 8.02 0.88 10.33
C ASP A 375 8.68 -0.49 10.62
N GLY A 376 8.62 -0.98 11.86
CA GLY A 376 8.98 -2.35 12.24
C GLY A 376 10.44 -2.74 11.97
N MET A 377 10.78 -4.04 12.11
CA MET A 377 12.16 -4.50 11.87
C MET A 377 12.56 -4.26 10.42
N ARG A 378 13.85 -3.99 10.17
CA ARG A 378 14.32 -3.63 8.83
C ARG A 378 15.52 -4.46 8.42
N LEU A 379 15.57 -4.81 7.15
CA LEU A 379 16.78 -5.33 6.55
C LEU A 379 17.76 -4.18 6.27
N VAL A 380 19.01 -4.34 6.69
CA VAL A 380 20.06 -3.31 6.56
C VAL A 380 21.36 -3.95 6.07
N MET A 381 22.04 -3.26 5.16
CA MET A 381 23.42 -3.56 4.76
C MET A 381 24.37 -2.66 5.56
N LEU A 382 25.49 -3.18 6.06
CA LEU A 382 26.47 -2.45 6.87
C LEU A 382 27.82 -2.29 6.14
N PRO A 383 27.89 -1.48 5.07
CA PRO A 383 29.13 -1.27 4.33
C PRO A 383 30.17 -0.53 5.17
N ALA A 384 31.45 -0.79 4.92
CA ALA A 384 32.55 -0.24 5.72
C ALA A 384 32.67 1.30 5.62
N ASP A 385 32.17 1.90 4.55
CA ASP A 385 32.12 3.35 4.33
C ASP A 385 30.78 3.99 4.77
N GLU A 386 29.92 3.23 5.45
CA GLU A 386 28.62 3.65 5.99
C GLU A 386 27.58 4.04 4.92
N ALA A 387 27.83 3.75 3.64
CA ALA A 387 27.07 4.29 2.52
C ALA A 387 26.74 3.22 1.47
N TYR A 388 25.55 2.63 1.55
CA TYR A 388 25.09 1.64 0.56
C TYR A 388 24.47 2.33 -0.67
N SER A 389 25.29 2.59 -1.68
CA SER A 389 24.91 3.33 -2.88
C SER A 389 24.17 2.47 -3.92
N ASN A 390 23.58 3.12 -4.94
CA ASN A 390 23.01 2.39 -6.07
C ASN A 390 24.06 1.59 -6.85
N GLU A 391 25.32 2.03 -6.86
CA GLU A 391 26.43 1.30 -7.50
C GLU A 391 26.84 0.08 -6.67
N ASP A 392 26.92 0.21 -5.36
CA ASP A 392 27.20 -0.92 -4.45
C ASP A 392 26.10 -1.96 -4.60
N CYS A 393 24.85 -1.51 -4.63
CA CYS A 393 23.71 -2.36 -4.86
C CYS A 393 23.74 -3.06 -6.22
N LEU A 394 24.08 -2.35 -7.30
CA LEU A 394 24.19 -2.95 -8.62
C LEU A 394 25.30 -4.00 -8.67
N THR A 395 26.44 -3.71 -8.04
CA THR A 395 27.63 -4.57 -7.99
C THR A 395 27.40 -5.82 -7.14
N THR A 396 26.62 -5.70 -6.06
CA THR A 396 26.28 -6.78 -5.13
C THR A 396 24.87 -7.33 -5.38
N SER A 397 24.38 -7.26 -6.60
CA SER A 397 23.13 -7.91 -7.00
C SER A 397 23.39 -8.99 -8.05
N ALA A 398 22.89 -10.19 -7.82
CA ALA A 398 22.89 -11.26 -8.81
C ALA A 398 22.02 -10.88 -10.03
N LEU A 399 22.29 -11.51 -11.18
CA LEU A 399 21.53 -11.26 -12.41
C LEU A 399 20.03 -11.54 -12.18
N GLY A 400 19.18 -10.58 -12.52
CA GLY A 400 17.73 -10.70 -12.34
C GLY A 400 17.25 -10.51 -10.90
N MET A 401 18.08 -9.97 -10.00
CA MET A 401 17.70 -9.66 -8.62
C MET A 401 18.12 -8.24 -8.21
N GLY A 402 17.50 -7.72 -7.15
CA GLY A 402 17.87 -6.44 -6.53
C GLY A 402 17.99 -5.28 -7.51
N CYS A 403 19.15 -4.63 -7.53
CA CYS A 403 19.39 -3.48 -8.40
C CYS A 403 19.58 -3.82 -9.89
N GLN A 404 19.67 -5.10 -10.26
CA GLN A 404 19.62 -5.52 -11.67
C GLN A 404 18.19 -5.49 -12.23
N THR A 405 17.17 -5.54 -11.38
CA THR A 405 15.75 -5.44 -11.79
C THR A 405 15.19 -4.04 -11.59
N TYR A 406 15.56 -3.39 -10.49
CA TYR A 406 15.09 -2.04 -10.15
C TYR A 406 16.20 -1.29 -9.42
N LEU A 407 16.81 -0.31 -10.08
CA LEU A 407 18.00 0.39 -9.58
C LEU A 407 17.65 1.33 -8.41
N SER A 408 17.57 0.76 -7.21
CA SER A 408 17.47 1.51 -5.96
C SER A 408 18.03 0.70 -4.80
N ALA A 409 19.11 1.18 -4.18
CA ALA A 409 19.67 0.57 -2.98
C ALA A 409 18.67 0.56 -1.82
N GLY A 410 17.88 1.64 -1.70
CA GLY A 410 16.80 1.74 -0.72
C GLY A 410 15.67 0.73 -0.87
N ALA A 411 15.42 0.22 -2.09
CA ALA A 411 14.45 -0.87 -2.27
C ALA A 411 14.92 -2.14 -1.57
N ARG A 412 16.24 -2.36 -1.47
CA ARG A 412 16.80 -3.52 -0.75
C ARG A 412 16.66 -3.45 0.76
N TRP A 413 16.28 -2.29 1.31
CA TRP A 413 16.08 -2.11 2.75
C TRP A 413 14.62 -2.35 3.11
N VAL A 414 14.22 -3.62 3.04
CA VAL A 414 12.86 -4.07 3.37
C VAL A 414 12.53 -3.65 4.80
N ARG A 415 11.38 -3.00 4.99
CA ARG A 415 10.87 -2.57 6.30
C ARG A 415 9.78 -3.52 6.76
N PHE A 416 9.39 -3.41 8.03
CA PHE A 416 8.40 -4.27 8.68
C PHE A 416 8.59 -5.76 8.34
N VAL A 417 9.84 -6.22 8.35
CA VAL A 417 10.19 -7.57 7.96
C VAL A 417 9.42 -8.56 8.83
N SER A 418 8.50 -9.29 8.22
CA SER A 418 7.64 -10.28 8.86
C SER A 418 8.11 -11.71 8.57
N PHE A 419 8.65 -11.94 7.36
CA PHE A 419 9.24 -13.23 6.97
C PHE A 419 10.62 -13.07 6.35
N ILE A 420 11.49 -14.04 6.63
CA ILE A 420 12.73 -14.29 5.90
C ILE A 420 12.67 -15.76 5.47
N GLU A 421 12.48 -16.01 4.18
CA GLU A 421 12.17 -17.33 3.64
C GLU A 421 13.26 -17.80 2.67
N VAL A 422 13.75 -19.02 2.87
CA VAL A 422 14.63 -19.70 1.91
C VAL A 422 13.77 -20.35 0.83
N ILE A 423 14.06 -20.06 -0.44
CA ILE A 423 13.41 -20.66 -1.60
C ILE A 423 14.48 -21.45 -2.35
N SER A 424 14.28 -22.77 -2.45
CA SER A 424 15.22 -23.65 -3.15
C SER A 424 15.32 -23.32 -4.63
N GLY A 425 16.56 -23.29 -5.13
CA GLY A 425 16.89 -22.94 -6.53
C GLY A 425 16.85 -24.07 -7.54
#